data_AF-A0A7C9A184-F1
#
_entry.id   AF-A0A7C9A184-F1
#
_cell.length_a   1.000
_cell.length_b   1.000
_cell.length_c   1.000
_cell.angle_alpha   90.00
_cell.angle_beta   90.00
_cell.angle_gamma   90.00
#
_symmetry.space_group_name_H-M   'P 1'
#
loop_
_entity.id
_entity.type
_entity.pdbx_description
1 polymer ?
#
loop_
_entity_poly.entity_id
_entity_poly.type
_entity_poly.pdbx_seq_one_letter_code
_entity_poly.pdbx_strand_id
1 'polypeptide(L)'
;MQGSSSSRNNSRFEREVIIRPRCNVEGIRKVLQSTTNPGRVYFKCANSDKFLGWADEVKQNMEGKILTDIAEVKKEVTELKMIVKMIEKGQSVVIMLLIAVIVVLTVMLV
;
A
#
# COMPACT_ATOMS: atom_id res chain seq x y z
N MET A 1 31.95 30.78 -9.11
CA MET A 1 32.15 29.44 -9.70
C MET A 1 31.79 28.39 -8.65
N GLN A 2 31.22 27.28 -9.10
CA GLN A 2 30.35 26.34 -8.37
C GLN A 2 30.98 25.69 -7.13
N GLY A 3 30.19 25.64 -6.05
CA GLY A 3 30.37 24.74 -4.91
C GLY A 3 29.25 23.71 -4.90
N SER A 4 29.63 22.44 -5.02
CA SER A 4 28.76 21.27 -5.23
C SER A 4 27.91 20.95 -4.00
N SER A 5 26.59 21.06 -4.11
CA SER A 5 25.66 20.49 -3.12
C SER A 5 25.28 19.07 -3.54
N SER A 6 26.02 18.11 -3.02
CA SER A 6 25.71 16.68 -3.10
C SER A 6 24.50 16.38 -2.22
N SER A 7 23.29 16.43 -2.79
CA SER A 7 22.07 16.00 -2.11
C SER A 7 21.81 14.53 -2.44
N ARG A 8 22.53 13.65 -1.73
CA ARG A 8 22.17 12.24 -1.54
C ARG A 8 20.97 12.23 -0.61
N ASN A 9 19.76 12.14 -1.15
CA ASN A 9 18.61 11.57 -0.45
C ASN A 9 17.50 11.25 -1.45
N ASN A 10 16.84 10.11 -1.22
CA ASN A 10 15.54 9.72 -1.78
C ASN A 10 15.50 8.66 -2.90
N SER A 11 16.28 7.57 -2.78
CA SER A 11 16.22 6.41 -3.69
C SER A 11 15.21 5.32 -3.28
N ARG A 12 14.23 5.60 -2.40
CA ARG A 12 13.33 4.54 -1.86
C ARG A 12 11.85 4.67 -2.22
N PHE A 13 11.40 5.79 -2.78
CA PHE A 13 9.95 6.06 -2.97
C PHE A 13 9.45 6.10 -4.44
N GLU A 14 10.27 5.85 -5.45
CA GLU A 14 9.84 5.83 -6.87
C GLU A 14 9.74 4.39 -7.44
N ARG A 15 9.26 3.42 -6.64
CA ARG A 15 9.12 2.01 -7.07
C ARG A 15 7.69 1.58 -7.43
N GLU A 16 6.75 2.51 -7.59
CA GLU A 16 5.48 2.21 -8.25
C GLU A 16 5.57 2.53 -9.74
N VAL A 17 5.89 1.46 -10.44
CA VAL A 17 6.17 1.36 -11.85
C VAL A 17 4.88 1.57 -12.60
N ILE A 18 4.87 2.58 -13.46
CA ILE A 18 3.96 2.64 -14.59
C ILE A 18 4.33 1.46 -15.49
N ILE A 19 3.69 0.30 -15.27
CA ILE A 19 3.87 -0.88 -16.11
C ILE A 19 3.17 -0.58 -17.44
N ARG A 20 3.87 0.11 -18.35
CA ARG A 20 3.72 -0.22 -19.77
C ARG A 20 4.46 -1.54 -19.99
N PRO A 21 3.91 -2.49 -20.76
CA PRO A 21 4.41 -3.87 -20.86
C PRO A 21 5.79 -4.04 -21.55
N ARG A 22 6.62 -2.99 -21.66
CA ARG A 22 7.87 -3.01 -22.45
C ARG A 22 9.11 -2.51 -21.72
N CYS A 23 9.02 -2.06 -20.47
CA CYS A 23 10.21 -1.67 -19.70
C CYS A 23 10.18 -2.28 -18.31
N ASN A 24 11.23 -3.03 -17.98
CA ASN A 24 11.45 -3.55 -16.64
C ASN A 24 11.64 -2.39 -15.66
N VAL A 25 11.13 -2.56 -14.43
CA VAL A 25 11.12 -1.58 -13.34
C VAL A 25 12.48 -0.93 -13.09
N GLU A 26 13.54 -1.74 -13.19
CA GLU A 26 14.93 -1.34 -12.95
C GLU A 26 15.47 -0.37 -14.03
N GLY A 27 14.74 -0.22 -15.13
CA GLY A 27 15.12 0.58 -16.28
C GLY A 27 14.28 1.84 -16.47
N ILE A 28 13.72 2.47 -15.43
CA ILE A 28 13.01 3.75 -15.57
C ILE A 28 13.91 4.91 -15.11
N ARG A 29 14.00 5.96 -15.93
CA ARG A 29 14.75 7.19 -15.62
C ARG A 29 13.84 8.41 -15.68
N LYS A 30 13.94 9.26 -14.68
CA LYS A 30 13.32 10.58 -14.61
C LYS A 30 14.19 11.61 -15.32
N VAL A 31 13.59 12.41 -16.19
CA VAL A 31 14.30 13.46 -16.95
C VAL A 31 13.76 14.82 -16.53
N LEU A 32 14.62 15.65 -15.93
CA LEU A 32 14.24 16.98 -15.42
C LEU A 32 14.08 18.04 -16.52
N GLN A 33 14.74 17.85 -17.68
CA GLN A 33 14.70 18.81 -18.77
C GLN A 33 14.54 18.08 -20.10
N SER A 34 13.41 18.34 -20.76
CA SER A 34 13.23 18.00 -22.18
C SER A 34 13.74 19.18 -23.02
N THR A 35 14.45 18.88 -24.11
CA THR A 35 14.75 19.88 -25.16
C THR A 35 13.49 20.36 -25.86
N THR A 36 12.45 19.53 -25.90
CA THR A 36 11.16 19.80 -26.58
C THR A 36 10.12 20.43 -25.65
N ASN A 37 10.24 20.22 -24.33
CA ASN A 37 9.33 20.79 -23.32
C ASN A 37 10.13 21.20 -22.08
N PRO A 38 10.80 22.37 -22.13
CA PRO A 38 11.59 22.87 -21.01
C PRO A 38 10.69 23.11 -19.79
N GLY A 39 11.11 22.61 -18.63
CA GLY A 39 10.39 22.78 -17.35
C GLY A 39 9.40 21.68 -16.98
N ARG A 40 9.05 20.76 -17.90
CA ARG A 40 8.15 19.64 -17.58
C ARG A 40 8.94 18.33 -17.45
N VAL A 41 8.78 17.68 -16.30
CA VAL A 41 9.47 16.43 -15.95
C VAL A 41 8.71 15.23 -16.54
N TYR A 42 9.44 14.28 -17.11
CA TYR A 42 8.86 13.06 -17.65
C TYR A 42 9.68 11.81 -17.32
N PHE A 43 9.05 10.65 -17.42
CA PHE A 43 9.69 9.36 -17.28
C PHE A 43 9.99 8.75 -18.65
N LYS A 44 11.18 8.20 -18.80
CA LYS A 44 11.57 7.40 -19.96
C LYS A 44 12.22 6.09 -19.54
N CYS A 45 12.27 5.16 -20.48
CA CYS A 45 12.97 3.90 -20.29
C CYS A 45 14.48 4.08 -20.49
N ALA A 46 15.29 3.66 -19.53
CA ALA A 46 16.74 3.69 -19.54
C ALA A 46 17.36 2.91 -20.71
N ASN A 47 16.73 1.79 -21.10
CA ASN A 47 17.28 0.88 -22.11
C ASN A 47 16.81 1.18 -23.54
N SER A 48 15.73 1.95 -23.70
CA SER A 48 15.14 2.20 -25.03
C SER A 48 14.90 3.68 -25.32
N ASP A 49 15.23 4.57 -24.39
CA ASP A 49 14.96 6.01 -24.41
C ASP A 49 13.49 6.38 -24.73
N LYS A 50 12.57 5.41 -24.66
CA LYS A 50 11.15 5.60 -24.95
C LYS A 50 10.47 6.38 -23.84
N PHE A 51 9.69 7.38 -24.25
CA PHE A 51 8.80 8.14 -23.39
C PHE A 51 7.74 7.22 -22.76
N LEU A 52 7.60 7.27 -21.44
CA LEU A 52 6.64 6.47 -20.68
C LEU A 52 5.42 7.29 -20.25
N GLY A 53 5.63 8.54 -19.85
CA GLY A 53 4.58 9.45 -19.38
C GLY A 53 5.16 10.66 -18.67
N TRP A 54 4.32 11.67 -18.45
CA TRP A 54 4.69 12.86 -17.70
C TRP A 54 4.62 12.61 -16.19
N ALA A 55 5.51 13.23 -15.41
CA ALA A 55 5.62 12.93 -13.99
C ALA A 55 4.47 13.47 -13.13
N ASP A 56 3.83 14.55 -13.59
CA ASP A 56 2.64 15.17 -13.00
C ASP A 56 1.38 14.30 -13.15
N GLU A 57 1.18 13.71 -14.33
CA GLU A 57 0.04 12.81 -14.61
C GLU A 57 0.09 11.54 -13.77
N VAL A 58 1.30 11.01 -13.54
CA VAL A 58 1.52 9.80 -12.75
C VAL A 58 1.19 10.03 -11.28
N LYS A 59 1.57 11.19 -10.75
CA LYS A 59 1.27 11.56 -9.36
C LYS A 59 -0.23 11.66 -9.11
N GLN A 60 -0.96 12.31 -10.01
CA GLN A 60 -2.42 12.46 -9.87
C GLN A 60 -3.17 11.13 -9.94
N ASN A 61 -2.72 10.21 -10.80
CA ASN A 61 -3.35 8.90 -10.94
C ASN A 61 -3.12 8.00 -9.70
N MET A 62 -1.94 8.12 -9.06
CA MET A 62 -1.64 7.38 -7.82
C MET A 62 -2.49 7.86 -6.64
N GLU A 63 -2.59 9.18 -6.44
CA GLU A 63 -3.36 9.73 -5.32
C GLU A 63 -4.83 9.33 -5.41
N GLY A 64 -5.42 9.32 -6.61
CA GLY A 64 -6.79 8.86 -6.82
C GLY A 64 -6.98 7.37 -6.52
N LYS A 65 -6.05 6.53 -6.98
CA LYS A 65 -6.13 5.06 -6.83
C LYS A 65 -5.90 4.60 -5.39
N ILE A 66 -4.97 5.23 -4.68
CA ILE A 66 -4.71 4.93 -3.27
C ILE A 66 -5.94 5.28 -2.42
N LEU A 67 -6.63 6.39 -2.72
CA LEU A 67 -7.84 6.77 -2.00
C LEU A 67 -8.99 5.79 -2.22
N THR A 68 -9.16 5.27 -3.44
CA THR A 68 -10.17 4.24 -3.72
C THR A 68 -9.85 2.92 -3.03
N ASP A 69 -8.59 2.49 -3.08
CA ASP A 69 -8.16 1.23 -2.46
C ASP A 69 -8.30 1.30 -0.93
N ILE A 70 -7.97 2.44 -0.30
CA ILE A 70 -8.18 2.66 1.14
C ILE A 70 -9.68 2.65 1.50
N ALA A 71 -10.54 3.22 0.65
CA ALA A 71 -11.97 3.23 0.90
C ALA A 71 -12.57 1.82 0.84
N GLU A 72 -12.10 1.00 -0.09
CA GLU A 72 -12.50 -0.41 -0.23
C GLU A 72 -12.04 -1.25 0.97
N VAL A 73 -10.75 -1.16 1.34
CA VAL A 73 -10.21 -1.87 2.51
C VAL A 73 -10.93 -1.46 3.80
N LYS A 74 -11.27 -0.18 3.96
CA LYS A 74 -12.01 0.30 5.14
C LYS A 74 -13.39 -0.35 5.25
N LYS A 75 -14.08 -0.58 4.12
CA LYS A 75 -15.38 -1.25 4.10
C LYS A 75 -15.25 -2.70 4.59
N GLU A 76 -14.31 -3.46 4.03
CA GLU A 76 -14.07 -4.86 4.42
C GLU A 76 -13.69 -4.99 5.90
N VAL A 77 -12.86 -4.08 6.42
CA VAL A 77 -12.47 -4.05 7.84
C VAL A 77 -13.68 -3.82 8.75
N THR A 78 -14.66 -3.02 8.29
CA THR A 78 -15.87 -2.74 9.07
C THR A 78 -16.77 -3.98 9.17
N GLU A 79 -16.86 -4.77 8.10
CA GLU A 79 -17.60 -6.03 8.08
C GLU A 79 -16.91 -7.09 8.96
N LEU A 80 -15.59 -7.24 8.84
CA LEU A 80 -14.79 -8.12 9.71
C LEU A 80 -14.93 -7.75 11.19
N LYS A 81 -14.96 -6.46 11.52
CA LYS A 81 -15.17 -5.98 12.90
C LYS A 81 -16.52 -6.42 13.48
N MET A 82 -17.57 -6.51 12.67
CA MET A 82 -18.87 -7.00 13.12
C MET A 82 -18.84 -8.50 13.42
N ILE A 83 -18.17 -9.29 12.56
CA ILE A 83 -18.01 -10.74 12.76
C ILE A 83 -17.20 -11.02 14.05
N VAL A 84 -16.09 -10.30 14.27
CA VAL A 84 -15.27 -10.45 15.47
C VAL A 84 -16.06 -10.14 16.74
N LYS A 85 -16.87 -9.07 16.74
CA LYS A 85 -17.75 -8.74 17.88
C LYS A 85 -18.79 -9.82 18.17
N MET A 86 -19.29 -10.53 17.16
CA MET A 86 -20.21 -11.65 17.36
C MET A 86 -19.50 -12.85 17.98
N ILE A 87 -18.28 -13.14 17.55
CA ILE A 87 -17.46 -14.23 18.11
C ILE A 87 -17.09 -13.95 19.57
N GLU A 88 -16.70 -12.72 19.90
CA GLU A 88 -16.34 -12.32 21.26
C GLU A 88 -17.51 -12.52 22.24
N LYS A 89 -18.73 -12.14 21.82
CA LYS A 89 -19.95 -12.41 22.59
C LYS A 89 -20.24 -13.91 22.73
N GLY A 90 -20.00 -14.68 21.68
CA GLY A 90 -20.18 -16.14 21.70
C GLY A 90 -19.19 -16.86 22.63
N GLN A 91 -17.91 -16.45 22.62
CA GLN A 91 -16.87 -17.03 23.46
C GLN A 91 -17.18 -16.87 24.96
N SER A 92 -17.73 -15.73 25.37
CA SER A 92 -18.12 -15.49 26.77
C SER A 92 -19.11 -16.54 27.29
N VAL A 93 -20.10 -16.91 26.47
CA VAL A 93 -21.10 -17.94 26.82
C VAL A 93 -20.47 -19.33 26.90
N VAL A 94 -19.62 -19.68 25.95
CA VAL A 94 -18.93 -20.98 25.94
C VAL A 94 -18.00 -21.13 27.13
N ILE A 95 -17.26 -20.08 27.49
CA ILE A 95 -16.39 -20.07 28.67
C ILE A 95 -17.21 -20.23 29.95
N MET A 96 -18.34 -19.53 30.09
CA MET A 96 -19.21 -19.66 31.25
C MET A 96 -19.73 -21.10 31.41
N LEU A 97 -20.17 -21.74 30.32
CA LEU A 97 -20.63 -23.13 30.35
C LEU A 97 -19.51 -24.11 30.69
N LEU A 98 -18.31 -23.92 30.15
CA LEU A 98 -17.14 -24.75 30.48
C LEU A 98 -16.81 -24.67 31.98
N ILE A 99 -16.81 -23.47 32.56
CA ILE A 99 -16.60 -23.29 34.00
C ILE A 99 -17.67 -24.04 34.81
N ALA A 100 -18.95 -23.93 34.41
CA ALA A 100 -20.03 -24.64 35.08
C ALA A 100 -19.84 -26.17 35.06
N VAL A 101 -19.45 -26.74 33.92
CA VAL A 101 -19.17 -28.18 33.79
C VAL A 101 -17.99 -28.59 34.66
N ILE A 102 -16.90 -27.82 34.68
CA ILE A 102 -15.74 -28.09 35.53
C ILE A 102 -16.14 -28.13 37.01
N VAL A 103 -16.94 -27.16 37.48
CA VAL A 103 -17.42 -27.13 38.87
C VAL A 103 -18.22 -28.39 39.20
N VAL A 104 -19.16 -28.79 38.35
CA VAL A 104 -19.96 -30.01 38.57
C VAL A 104 -19.09 -31.26 38.65
N LEU A 105 -18.12 -31.39 37.73
CA LEU A 105 -17.19 -32.53 37.73
C LEU A 105 -16.31 -32.55 38.98
N THR A 106 -15.82 -31.39 39.43
CA THR A 106 -15.00 -31.32 40.65
C THR A 106 -15.78 -31.74 41.90
N VAL A 107 -17.06 -31.38 41.99
CA VAL A 107 -17.93 -31.81 43.12
C VAL A 107 -18.21 -33.31 43.07
N MET A 108 -18.39 -33.90 41.88
CA MET A 108 -18.63 -35.34 41.72
C MET A 108 -17.39 -36.20 42.03
N LEU A 109 -16.19 -35.64 41.93
CA LEU A 109 -14.93 -36.33 42.19
C LEU A 109 -14.49 -36.28 43.67
N VAL A 110 -15.13 -35.44 44.48
CA VAL A 110 -14.90 -35.33 45.94
C VAL A 110 -15.85 -36.26 46.68
#